data_AF-A0A1J0TWI7-F1
#
_entry.id   AF-A0A1J0TWI7-F1
#
_cell.length_a   1.000
_cell.length_b   1.000
_cell.length_c   1.000
_cell.angle_alpha   90.00
_cell.angle_beta   90.00
_cell.angle_gamma   90.00
#
_symmetry.space_group_name_H-M   'P 1'
#
loop_
_entity.id
_entity.type
_entity.pdbx_description
1 polymer ?
#
loop_
_entity_poly.entity_id
_entity_poly.type
_entity_poly.pdbx_seq_one_letter_code
_entity_poly.pdbx_strand_id
1 'polypeptide(L)'
;MIDVEVGRTPTGMRSFSMAYRSEFLRQWDAAIERGSRAKLLRENNLAYGTVHRWIAARDRGEWTASMRAAAEKPGRRMDSRERAELAQLRKENQQLRQKVEQAEAAQQILGKAFELLEHVTKSSAPETPAIPPALMSVAEYEQWLEGYRLS
;
A
#
# COMPACT_ATOMS: atom_id res chain seq x y z
N MET A 1 23.07 -6.05 4.81
CA MET A 1 21.81 -6.67 5.30
C MET A 1 21.22 -7.44 4.14
N ILE A 2 20.81 -8.69 4.34
CA ILE A 2 20.23 -9.50 3.26
C ILE A 2 18.79 -9.04 3.06
N ASP A 3 18.47 -8.51 1.88
CA ASP A 3 17.17 -7.92 1.55
C ASP A 3 16.13 -8.97 1.08
N VAL A 4 16.43 -10.25 1.27
CA VAL A 4 15.52 -11.33 0.88
C VAL A 4 14.59 -11.64 2.05
N GLU A 5 13.28 -11.56 1.80
CA GLU A 5 12.27 -11.86 2.81
C GLU A 5 12.37 -13.31 3.33
N VAL A 6 12.34 -13.46 4.66
CA VAL A 6 12.28 -14.76 5.32
C VAL A 6 10.82 -15.11 5.57
N GLY A 7 10.33 -16.16 4.90
CA GLY A 7 8.96 -16.65 5.04
C GLY A 7 8.70 -17.35 6.38
N ARG A 8 7.47 -17.84 6.56
CA ARG A 8 7.06 -18.65 7.71
C ARG A 8 6.43 -19.96 7.25
N THR A 9 6.66 -21.05 7.99
CA THR A 9 5.95 -22.32 7.79
C THR A 9 4.53 -22.22 8.35
N PRO A 10 3.61 -23.14 7.99
CA PRO A 10 2.26 -23.18 8.57
C PRO A 10 2.27 -23.29 10.11
N THR A 11 3.30 -23.89 10.68
CA THR A 11 3.54 -24.01 12.13
C THR A 11 4.18 -22.76 12.75
N GLY A 12 4.37 -21.69 11.97
CA GLY A 12 4.92 -20.40 12.42
C GLY A 12 6.46 -20.34 12.49
N MET A 13 7.18 -21.40 12.11
CA MET A 13 8.65 -21.39 12.13
C MET A 13 9.22 -20.58 10.96
N ARG A 14 10.38 -19.95 11.15
CA ARG A 14 11.08 -19.23 10.07
C ARG A 14 11.43 -20.20 8.94
N SER A 15 11.06 -19.83 7.71
CA SER A 15 11.39 -20.56 6.49
C SER A 15 12.32 -19.71 5.62
N PHE A 16 13.54 -20.22 5.41
CA PHE A 16 14.54 -19.52 4.61
C PHE A 16 14.45 -19.96 3.16
N SER A 17 14.15 -19.02 2.26
CA SER A 17 14.14 -19.24 0.82
C SER A 17 15.54 -19.65 0.31
N MET A 18 15.61 -20.25 -0.87
CA MET A 18 16.90 -20.65 -1.43
C MET A 18 17.80 -19.44 -1.69
N ALA A 19 17.23 -18.37 -2.26
CA ALA A 19 17.90 -17.09 -2.49
C ALA A 19 18.46 -16.46 -1.21
N TYR A 20 17.74 -16.54 -0.09
CA TYR A 20 18.24 -16.05 1.20
C TYR A 20 19.47 -16.83 1.64
N ARG A 21 19.42 -18.17 1.57
CA ARG A 21 20.53 -19.03 2.00
C ARG A 21 21.78 -18.82 1.14
N SER A 22 21.62 -18.64 -0.18
CA SER A 22 22.75 -18.41 -1.09
C SER A 22 23.43 -17.06 -0.83
N GLU A 23 22.64 -16.00 -0.67
CA GLU A 23 23.19 -14.68 -0.35
C GLU A 23 23.85 -14.66 1.04
N PHE A 24 23.27 -15.36 2.01
CA PHE A 24 23.88 -15.52 3.33
C PHE A 24 25.23 -16.22 3.25
N LEU A 25 25.33 -17.36 2.54
CA LEU A 25 26.61 -18.06 2.40
C LEU A 25 27.66 -17.23 1.64
N ARG A 26 27.25 -16.43 0.66
CA ARG A 26 28.17 -15.50 -0.04
C ARG A 26 28.79 -14.50 0.94
N GLN A 27 27.98 -13.90 1.82
CA GLN A 27 28.48 -12.97 2.85
C GLN A 27 29.28 -13.69 3.93
N TRP A 28 28.90 -14.92 4.28
CA TRP A 28 29.63 -15.78 5.22
C TRP A 28 31.05 -16.11 4.74
N ASP A 29 31.20 -16.42 3.45
CA ASP A 29 32.50 -16.71 2.84
C ASP A 29 33.37 -15.45 2.73
N ALA A 30 32.76 -14.29 2.45
CA ALA A 30 33.45 -12.99 2.42
C ALA A 30 33.84 -12.46 3.82
N ALA A 31 33.25 -12.99 4.88
CA ALA A 31 33.51 -12.61 6.26
C ALA A 31 34.85 -13.21 6.76
N ILE A 32 35.95 -12.49 6.51
CA ILE A 32 37.33 -12.90 6.85
C ILE A 32 37.79 -12.28 8.18
N GLU A 33 37.29 -11.08 8.52
CA GLU A 33 37.72 -10.35 9.72
C GLU A 33 37.28 -11.04 11.02
N ARG A 34 38.08 -10.90 12.09
CA ARG A 34 37.78 -11.52 13.38
C ARG A 34 36.43 -11.04 13.91
N GLY A 35 35.52 -11.99 14.15
CA GLY A 35 34.19 -11.69 14.69
C GLY A 35 33.14 -11.25 13.66
N SER A 36 33.52 -11.03 12.39
CA SER A 36 32.57 -10.67 11.31
C SER A 36 31.48 -11.72 11.12
N ARG A 37 31.83 -13.01 11.15
CA ARG A 37 30.87 -14.13 11.09
C ARG A 37 29.91 -14.14 12.29
N ALA A 38 30.40 -13.84 13.50
CA ALA A 38 29.56 -13.78 14.69
C ALA A 38 28.58 -12.60 14.65
N LYS A 39 29.02 -11.45 14.11
CA LYS A 39 28.15 -10.29 13.84
C LYS A 39 27.07 -10.65 12.83
N LEU A 40 27.45 -11.27 11.72
CA LEU A 40 26.53 -11.69 10.65
C LEU A 40 25.43 -12.65 11.17
N LEU A 41 25.78 -13.59 12.06
CA LEU A 41 24.81 -14.49 12.69
C LEU A 41 23.78 -13.74 13.55
N ARG A 42 24.24 -12.77 14.35
CA ARG A 42 23.35 -11.97 15.22
C ARG A 42 22.41 -11.09 14.40
N GLU A 43 22.91 -10.43 13.36
CA GLU A 43 22.10 -9.59 12.47
C GLU A 43 20.98 -10.37 11.76
N ASN A 44 21.25 -11.64 11.43
CA ASN A 44 20.29 -12.51 10.74
C ASN A 44 19.48 -13.42 11.70
N ASN A 45 19.75 -13.32 13.00
CA ASN A 45 19.24 -14.18 14.07
C ASN A 45 19.35 -15.67 13.70
N LEU A 46 20.55 -16.10 13.33
CA LEU A 46 20.83 -17.48 12.90
C LEU A 46 21.73 -18.20 13.91
N ALA A 47 21.41 -19.46 14.16
CA ALA A 47 22.26 -20.35 14.91
C ALA A 47 23.38 -20.92 14.03
N TYR A 48 24.57 -21.09 14.60
CA TYR A 48 25.74 -21.63 13.92
C TYR A 48 25.47 -23.00 13.26
N GLY A 49 24.73 -23.89 13.94
CA GLY A 49 24.34 -25.20 13.39
C GLY A 49 23.44 -25.13 12.16
N THR A 50 22.64 -24.07 12.01
CA THR A 50 21.83 -23.87 10.79
C THR A 50 22.71 -23.53 9.60
N VAL A 51 23.70 -22.65 9.80
CA VAL A 51 24.64 -22.26 8.75
C VAL A 51 25.54 -23.43 8.35
N HIS A 52 26.03 -24.22 9.32
CA HIS A 52 26.79 -25.45 9.03
C HIS A 52 26.03 -26.44 8.16
N ARG A 53 24.74 -26.65 8.43
CA ARG A 53 23.90 -27.49 7.57
C ARG A 53 23.78 -26.94 6.16
N TRP A 54 23.73 -25.62 6.00
CA TRP A 54 23.67 -24.97 4.68
C TRP A 54 24.97 -25.14 3.91
N ILE A 55 26.12 -24.95 4.56
CA ILE A 55 27.44 -25.19 3.97
C ILE A 55 27.54 -26.64 3.51
N ALA A 56 27.23 -27.59 4.40
CA ALA A 56 27.29 -29.01 4.07
C ALA A 56 26.33 -29.40 2.93
N ALA A 57 25.12 -28.82 2.88
CA ALA A 57 24.18 -29.04 1.79
C ALA A 57 24.66 -28.44 0.45
N ARG A 58 25.31 -27.27 0.48
CA ARG A 58 25.96 -26.67 -0.69
C ARG A 58 27.08 -27.57 -1.20
N ASP A 59 27.95 -28.04 -0.31
CA ASP A 59 29.14 -28.82 -0.65
C ASP A 59 28.76 -30.21 -1.20
N ARG A 60 27.62 -30.78 -0.74
CA ARG A 60 27.02 -32.00 -1.31
C ARG A 60 26.27 -31.76 -2.63
N GLY A 61 26.20 -30.53 -3.13
CA GLY A 61 25.51 -30.20 -4.37
C GLY A 61 23.97 -30.25 -4.27
N GLU A 62 23.40 -30.32 -3.07
CA GLU A 62 21.96 -30.47 -2.86
C GLU A 62 21.16 -29.28 -3.37
N TRP A 63 21.79 -28.09 -3.42
CA TRP A 63 21.13 -26.87 -3.90
C TRP A 63 20.94 -26.92 -5.41
N THR A 64 21.96 -27.37 -6.14
CA THR A 64 21.89 -27.58 -7.59
C THR A 64 20.88 -28.68 -7.92
N ALA A 65 20.88 -29.77 -7.17
CA ALA A 65 19.89 -30.84 -7.30
C ALA A 65 18.46 -30.35 -6.98
N SER A 66 18.29 -29.52 -5.95
CA SER A 66 16.99 -28.93 -5.59
C SER A 66 16.47 -27.96 -6.64
N MET A 67 17.34 -27.14 -7.24
CA MET A 67 16.96 -26.25 -8.34
C MET A 67 16.59 -27.01 -9.60
N ARG A 68 17.35 -28.06 -9.96
CA ARG A 68 16.98 -28.96 -11.06
C ARG A 68 15.67 -29.68 -10.80
N ALA A 69 15.50 -30.26 -9.61
CA ALA A 69 14.24 -30.91 -9.24
C ALA A 69 13.05 -29.94 -9.17
N ALA A 70 13.28 -28.66 -8.85
CA ALA A 70 12.23 -27.63 -8.91
C ALA A 70 11.88 -27.26 -10.36
N ALA A 71 12.85 -27.26 -11.28
CA ALA A 71 12.64 -27.02 -12.71
C ALA A 71 12.06 -28.24 -13.45
N GLU A 72 12.43 -29.46 -13.04
CA GLU A 72 11.99 -30.73 -13.63
C GLU A 72 10.66 -31.21 -13.04
N LYS A 73 10.28 -30.77 -11.84
CA LYS A 73 8.92 -30.99 -11.36
C LYS A 73 7.98 -30.25 -12.31
N PRO A 74 7.03 -30.93 -13.00
CA PRO A 74 5.93 -30.22 -13.62
C PRO A 74 5.28 -29.44 -12.48
N GLY A 75 5.41 -28.11 -12.54
CA GLY A 75 5.33 -27.23 -11.38
C GLY A 75 4.20 -27.67 -10.47
N ARG A 76 4.51 -27.93 -9.19
CA ARG A 76 3.59 -28.37 -8.12
C ARG A 76 2.20 -27.90 -8.51
N ARG A 77 1.39 -28.78 -9.12
CA ARG A 77 0.10 -28.38 -9.70
C ARG A 77 -0.63 -27.74 -8.53
N MET A 78 -0.80 -26.42 -8.61
CA MET A 78 -1.44 -25.64 -7.57
C MET A 78 -2.71 -26.40 -7.22
N ASP A 79 -2.81 -26.83 -5.95
CA ASP A 79 -3.81 -27.83 -5.56
C ASP A 79 -5.18 -27.33 -6.03
N SER A 80 -6.12 -28.21 -6.39
CA SER A 80 -7.40 -27.77 -6.95
C SER A 80 -8.09 -26.75 -6.04
N ARG A 81 -7.86 -26.87 -4.73
CA ARG A 81 -8.24 -25.93 -3.69
C ARG A 81 -7.51 -24.59 -3.76
N GLU A 82 -6.18 -24.59 -3.85
CA GLU A 82 -5.36 -23.37 -4.01
C GLU A 82 -5.76 -22.60 -5.29
N ARG A 83 -6.12 -23.31 -6.38
CA ARG A 83 -6.66 -22.72 -7.61
C ARG A 83 -8.03 -22.07 -7.43
N ALA A 84 -8.93 -22.75 -6.72
CA ALA A 84 -10.27 -22.22 -6.45
C ALA A 84 -10.20 -20.99 -5.54
N GLU A 85 -9.38 -21.03 -4.48
CA GLU A 85 -9.18 -19.91 -3.56
C GLU A 85 -8.58 -18.70 -4.29
N LEU A 86 -7.60 -18.92 -5.17
CA LEU A 86 -6.98 -17.84 -5.94
C LEU A 86 -7.94 -17.24 -6.99
N ALA A 87 -8.81 -18.05 -7.60
CA ALA A 87 -9.86 -17.56 -8.49
C ALA A 87 -10.90 -16.72 -7.71
N GLN A 88 -11.29 -17.18 -6.53
CA GLN A 88 -12.22 -16.47 -5.66
C GLN A 88 -11.65 -15.13 -5.19
N LEU A 89 -10.39 -15.13 -4.72
CA LEU A 89 -9.69 -13.91 -4.30
C LEU A 89 -9.56 -12.90 -5.44
N ARG A 90 -9.29 -13.36 -6.67
CA ARG A 90 -9.24 -12.47 -7.85
C ARG A 90 -10.60 -11.84 -8.15
N LYS A 91 -11.67 -12.62 -8.07
CA LYS A 91 -13.04 -12.12 -8.27
C LYS A 91 -13.41 -11.10 -7.20
N GLU A 92 -13.09 -11.39 -5.95
CA GLU A 92 -13.32 -10.45 -4.84
C GLU A 92 -12.51 -9.17 -5.00
N ASN A 93 -11.23 -9.27 -5.38
CA ASN A 93 -10.40 -8.09 -5.63
C ASN A 93 -10.97 -7.22 -6.75
N GLN A 94 -11.47 -7.83 -7.84
CA GLN A 94 -12.11 -7.10 -8.93
C GLN A 94 -13.39 -6.39 -8.46
N GLN A 95 -14.23 -7.06 -7.67
CA GLN A 95 -15.45 -6.46 -7.11
C GLN A 95 -15.13 -5.31 -6.16
N LEU A 96 -14.12 -5.47 -5.30
CA LEU A 96 -13.67 -4.42 -4.38
C LEU A 96 -13.14 -3.21 -5.14
N ARG A 97 -12.35 -3.41 -6.21
CA ARG A 97 -11.88 -2.32 -7.07
C ARG A 97 -13.03 -1.56 -7.71
N GLN A 98 -14.05 -2.25 -8.21
CA GLN A 98 -15.24 -1.60 -8.76
C GLN A 98 -16.00 -0.77 -7.72
N LYS A 99 -16.11 -1.27 -6.48
CA LYS A 99 -16.73 -0.52 -5.39
C LYS A 99 -15.94 0.73 -5.02
N VAL A 100 -14.60 0.64 -5.01
CA VAL A 100 -13.72 1.79 -4.78
C VAL A 100 -13.92 2.84 -5.88
N GLU A 101 -13.91 2.43 -7.15
CA GLU A 101 -14.15 3.33 -8.28
C GLU A 101 -15.52 4.02 -8.20
N GLN A 102 -16.57 3.29 -7.83
CA GLN A 102 -17.91 3.87 -7.61
C GLN A 102 -17.94 4.87 -6.46
N ALA A 103 -17.26 4.57 -5.34
CA ALA A 103 -17.18 5.46 -4.19
C ALA A 103 -16.40 6.75 -4.54
N GLU A 104 -15.30 6.63 -5.28
CA GLU A 104 -14.51 7.76 -5.78
C GLU A 104 -15.35 8.63 -6.72
N ALA A 105 -16.12 8.04 -7.63
CA ALA A 105 -17.03 8.78 -8.51
C ALA A 105 -18.12 9.51 -7.72
N ALA A 106 -18.69 8.88 -6.69
CA ALA A 106 -19.67 9.52 -5.82
C ALA A 106 -19.06 10.72 -5.08
N GLN A 107 -17.82 10.59 -4.58
CA GLN A 107 -17.10 11.69 -3.93
C GLN A 107 -16.86 12.85 -4.90
N GLN A 108 -16.50 12.58 -6.16
CA GLN A 108 -16.33 13.62 -7.17
C GLN A 108 -17.63 14.36 -7.47
N ILE A 109 -18.76 13.65 -7.57
CA ILE A 109 -20.07 14.27 -7.80
C ILE A 109 -20.46 15.14 -6.61
N LEU A 110 -20.29 14.64 -5.39
CA LEU A 110 -20.56 15.42 -4.17
C LEU A 110 -19.67 16.65 -4.06
N GLY A 111 -18.39 16.55 -4.42
CA GLY A 111 -17.47 17.69 -4.48
C GLY A 111 -17.96 18.76 -5.48
N LYS A 112 -18.33 18.36 -6.70
CA LYS A 112 -18.89 19.28 -7.70
C LYS A 112 -20.21 19.91 -7.27
N ALA A 113 -21.08 19.15 -6.61
CA ALA A 113 -22.34 19.68 -6.09
C ALA A 113 -22.10 20.71 -4.98
N PHE A 114 -21.11 20.47 -4.10
CA PHE A 114 -20.71 21.44 -3.08
C PHE A 114 -20.14 22.71 -3.70
N GLU A 115 -19.25 22.61 -4.71
CA GLU A 115 -18.74 23.76 -5.45
C GLU A 115 -19.88 24.57 -6.09
N LEU A 116 -20.85 23.92 -6.73
CA LEU A 116 -22.02 24.59 -7.31
C LEU A 116 -22.84 25.34 -6.25
N LEU A 117 -23.07 24.74 -5.08
CA LEU A 117 -23.78 25.40 -3.97
C LEU A 117 -22.99 26.61 -3.45
N GLU A 118 -21.67 26.50 -3.36
CA GLU A 118 -20.80 27.63 -2.97
C GLU A 118 -20.90 28.78 -4.00
N HIS A 119 -20.92 28.47 -5.29
CA HIS A 119 -21.11 29.49 -6.34
C HIS A 119 -22.48 30.16 -6.25
N VAL A 120 -23.56 29.39 -6.09
CA VAL A 120 -24.91 29.94 -5.95
C VAL A 120 -25.01 30.84 -4.71
N THR A 121 -24.49 30.39 -3.57
CA THR A 121 -24.52 31.18 -2.32
C THR A 121 -23.66 32.44 -2.39
N LYS A 122 -22.46 32.39 -3.00
CA LYS A 122 -21.64 33.59 -3.26
C LYS A 122 -22.32 34.56 -4.24
N SER A 123 -22.97 34.06 -5.29
CA SER A 123 -23.69 34.89 -6.26
C SER A 123 -25.00 35.48 -5.72
N SER A 124 -25.57 34.86 -4.68
CA SER A 124 -26.80 35.30 -4.03
C SER A 124 -26.54 36.16 -2.78
N ALA A 125 -25.28 36.39 -2.41
CA ALA A 125 -24.95 37.40 -1.42
C ALA A 125 -25.06 38.77 -2.09
N PRO A 126 -26.00 39.64 -1.67
CA PRO A 126 -26.00 41.01 -2.16
C PRO A 126 -24.68 41.67 -1.70
N GLU A 127 -23.91 42.22 -2.64
CA GLU A 127 -22.69 43.00 -2.32
C GLU A 127 -22.98 44.22 -1.44
N THR A 128 -24.25 44.57 -1.28
CA THR A 128 -24.75 45.56 -0.33
C THR A 128 -25.51 44.84 0.78
N PRO A 129 -25.16 45.01 2.07
CA PRO A 129 -26.05 44.60 3.14
C PRO A 129 -27.37 45.36 2.95
N ALA A 130 -28.41 44.67 2.48
CA ALA A 130 -29.75 45.22 2.38
C ALA A 130 -30.29 45.34 3.81
N ILE A 131 -29.83 46.37 4.52
CA ILE A 131 -30.46 46.83 5.76
C ILE A 131 -31.92 47.10 5.36
N PRO A 132 -32.91 46.47 6.02
CA PRO A 132 -34.30 46.78 5.76
C PRO A 132 -34.52 48.29 5.92
N PRO A 133 -35.25 48.99 5.03
CA PRO A 133 -35.40 50.44 5.10
C PRO A 133 -36.01 50.92 6.44
N ALA A 134 -36.69 50.04 7.17
CA ALA A 134 -37.18 50.28 8.52
C ALA A 134 -36.08 50.43 9.60
N LEU A 135 -34.83 50.04 9.29
CA LEU A 135 -33.67 50.09 10.18
C LEU A 135 -32.58 51.06 9.70
N MET A 136 -32.80 51.76 8.58
CA MET A 136 -31.91 52.80 8.09
C MET A 136 -32.11 54.09 8.89
N SER A 137 -31.03 54.85 9.12
CA SER A 137 -31.17 56.22 9.58
C SER A 137 -31.80 57.10 8.50
N VAL A 138 -32.40 58.23 8.88
CA VAL A 138 -33.13 59.12 7.95
C VAL A 138 -32.25 59.54 6.76
N ALA A 139 -30.99 59.89 7.01
CA ALA A 139 -30.05 60.30 5.98
C ALA A 139 -29.71 59.16 4.99
N GLU A 140 -29.66 57.92 5.47
CA GLU A 140 -29.40 56.74 4.64
C GLU A 140 -30.63 56.37 3.78
N TYR A 141 -31.83 56.57 4.32
CA TYR A 141 -33.08 56.34 3.58
C TYR A 141 -33.30 57.35 2.44
N GLU A 142 -32.89 58.61 2.64
CA GLU A 142 -32.94 59.63 1.59
C GLU A 142 -32.02 59.28 0.41
N GLN A 143 -30.79 58.85 0.67
CA GLN A 143 -29.87 58.39 -0.37
C GLN A 143 -30.38 57.14 -1.11
N TRP A 144 -31.02 56.21 -0.38
CA TRP A 144 -31.66 55.04 -0.96
C TRP A 144 -32.81 55.41 -1.92
N LEU A 145 -33.63 56.41 -1.56
CA LEU A 145 -34.71 56.93 -2.40
C LEU A 145 -34.20 57.66 -3.64
N GLU A 146 -33.08 58.38 -3.56
CA GLU A 146 -32.47 59.06 -4.71
C GLU A 146 -31.96 58.06 -5.75
N GLY A 147 -31.34 56.96 -5.32
CA GLY A 147 -30.88 55.89 -6.22
C GLY A 147 -32.01 55.14 -6.92
N TYR A 148 -33.19 55.04 -6.30
CA TYR A 148 -34.36 54.36 -6.87
C TYR A 148 -35.22 55.26 -7.78
N ARG A 149 -35.01 56.58 -7.80
CA ARG A 149 -35.78 57.55 -8.59
C ARG A 149 -35.27 57.80 -10.01
N LEU A 150 -34.19 57.16 -10.45
CA LEU A 150 -33.59 57.34 -11.78
C LEU A 150 -33.72 56.11 -12.70
N SER A 151 -34.89 55.47 -12.73
CA SER A 151 -35.26 54.48 -13.76
C SER A 151 -36.56 54.88 -14.45
#